data_AF-A0A3D2Y2Q5-F1
#
_entry.id   AF-A0A3D2Y2Q5-F1
#
_cell.length_a   1.000
_cell.length_b   1.000
_cell.length_c   1.000
_cell.angle_alpha   90.00
_cell.angle_beta   90.00
_cell.angle_gamma   90.00
#
_symmetry.space_group_name_H-M   'P 1'
#
loop_
_entity.id
_entity.type
_entity.pdbx_description
1 polymer ?
#
loop_
_entity_poly.entity_id
_entity_poly.type
_entity_poly.pdbx_seq_one_letter_code
_entity_poly.pdbx_strand_id
1 'polypeptide(L)'
;KGGVIGKRKNGVLTANANGKALTNALFNLQERGRLFIGHGVEVYEGMVIGIHSRDNDLTVNALKGKQLTNVRASGTDEAQTLVPPVKMSLEQALEFIDEDELVEVTPESIRIRKKLLTENDRKRASRAPK
;
A
#
# COMPACT_ATOMS: atom_id res chain seq x y z
N LYS A 1 2.75 -32.39 -11.55
CA LYS A 1 2.90 -31.00 -12.05
C LYS A 1 3.21 -30.14 -10.84
N GLY A 2 4.48 -29.76 -10.64
CA GLY A 2 4.89 -28.97 -9.47
C GLY A 2 4.27 -27.58 -9.55
N GLY A 3 3.44 -27.23 -8.58
CA GLY A 3 2.96 -25.86 -8.42
C GLY A 3 4.11 -24.94 -8.02
N VAL A 4 4.02 -23.67 -8.35
CA VAL A 4 4.91 -22.64 -7.80
C VAL A 4 4.50 -22.46 -6.34
N ILE A 5 5.13 -23.24 -5.45
CA ILE A 5 4.90 -23.15 -4.00
C ILE A 5 5.51 -21.84 -3.51
N GLY A 6 4.75 -21.04 -2.76
CA GLY A 6 5.28 -19.87 -2.05
C GLY A 6 5.10 -18.50 -2.73
N LYS A 7 4.35 -18.38 -3.84
CA LYS A 7 3.96 -17.05 -4.35
C LYS A 7 2.62 -16.61 -3.77
N ARG A 8 2.55 -15.35 -3.33
CA ARG A 8 1.27 -14.77 -2.92
C ARG A 8 0.34 -14.66 -4.13
N LYS A 9 -0.97 -14.79 -3.88
CA LYS A 9 -2.00 -14.65 -4.93
C LYS A 9 -2.45 -13.21 -5.15
N ASN A 10 -2.25 -12.35 -4.16
CA ASN A 10 -2.70 -10.96 -4.16
C ASN A 10 -1.57 -10.05 -4.64
N GLY A 11 -1.92 -8.93 -5.28
CA GLY A 11 -1.00 -7.83 -5.50
C GLY A 11 -0.87 -6.95 -4.26
N VAL A 12 -0.08 -5.89 -4.39
CA VAL A 12 0.12 -4.89 -3.33
C VAL A 12 -0.39 -3.51 -3.69
N LEU A 13 -0.80 -2.77 -2.66
CA LEU A 13 -1.02 -1.34 -2.73
C LEU A 13 0.31 -0.64 -2.45
N THR A 14 0.82 0.12 -3.41
CA THR A 14 2.11 0.82 -3.31
C THR A 14 1.90 2.33 -3.26
N ALA A 15 2.52 3.03 -2.30
CA ALA A 15 2.45 4.48 -2.22
C ALA A 15 3.16 5.14 -3.41
N ASN A 16 2.59 6.24 -3.91
CA ASN A 16 3.10 6.97 -5.07
C ASN A 16 3.90 8.24 -4.72
N ALA A 17 3.95 8.61 -3.45
CA ALA A 17 4.55 9.86 -2.99
C ALA A 17 4.96 9.77 -1.51
N ASN A 18 5.84 10.69 -1.11
CA ASN A 18 6.33 10.79 0.25
C ASN A 18 5.46 11.72 1.09
N GLY A 19 5.14 11.32 2.33
CA GLY A 19 4.45 12.15 3.31
C GLY A 19 3.57 11.36 4.28
N LYS A 20 2.72 12.07 5.03
CA LYS A 20 1.82 11.47 6.02
C LYS A 20 0.53 10.93 5.42
N ALA A 21 0.20 9.69 5.74
CA ALA A 21 -1.05 9.07 5.32
C ALA A 21 -2.28 9.75 5.96
N LEU A 22 -3.25 10.15 5.13
CA LEU A 22 -4.46 10.85 5.58
C LEU A 22 -5.66 9.92 5.66
N THR A 23 -6.50 10.07 6.69
CA THR A 23 -7.72 9.26 6.90
C THR A 23 -8.59 9.21 5.65
N ASN A 24 -8.80 10.34 4.98
CA ASN A 24 -9.62 10.42 3.78
C ASN A 24 -9.07 9.56 2.62
N ALA A 25 -7.75 9.49 2.46
CA ALA A 25 -7.15 8.62 1.46
C ALA A 25 -7.30 7.15 1.87
N LEU A 26 -6.93 6.80 3.10
CA LEU A 26 -6.98 5.43 3.61
C LEU A 26 -8.40 4.86 3.62
N PHE A 27 -9.41 5.68 3.91
CA PHE A 27 -10.82 5.29 3.92
C PHE A 27 -11.29 4.78 2.55
N ASN A 28 -10.82 5.39 1.46
CA ASN A 28 -11.12 4.92 0.11
C ASN A 28 -10.25 3.71 -0.30
N LEU A 29 -9.04 3.59 0.26
CA LEU A 29 -8.10 2.52 -0.09
C LEU A 29 -8.42 1.19 0.60
N GLN A 30 -9.02 1.21 1.80
CA GLN A 30 -9.46 -0.01 2.49
C GLN A 30 -10.56 -0.78 1.74
N GLU A 31 -11.30 -0.14 0.84
CA GLU A 31 -12.24 -0.85 -0.06
C GLU A 31 -11.50 -1.69 -1.11
N ARG A 32 -10.25 -1.33 -1.44
CA ARG A 32 -9.42 -2.04 -2.42
C ARG A 32 -8.63 -3.18 -1.80
N GLY A 33 -8.62 -3.31 -0.47
CA GLY A 33 -7.91 -4.38 0.21
C GLY A 33 -7.56 -4.05 1.65
N ARG A 34 -6.60 -4.77 2.22
CA ARG A 34 -6.24 -4.62 3.65
C ARG A 34 -5.01 -3.74 3.80
N LEU A 35 -5.10 -2.71 4.63
CA LEU A 35 -4.03 -1.74 4.84
C LEU A 35 -3.06 -2.22 5.93
N PHE A 36 -1.79 -1.85 5.77
CA PHE A 36 -0.71 -2.04 6.77
C PHE A 36 -0.44 -0.80 7.60
N ILE A 37 -0.95 0.35 7.16
CA ILE A 37 -0.73 1.64 7.79
C ILE A 37 -2.05 2.25 8.27
N GLY A 38 -1.95 3.07 9.32
CA GLY A 38 -3.04 3.90 9.81
C GLY A 38 -2.84 5.38 9.44
N HIS A 39 -3.74 6.22 9.93
CA HIS A 39 -3.62 7.67 9.79
C HIS A 39 -2.33 8.18 10.46
N GLY A 40 -1.66 9.13 9.81
CA GLY A 40 -0.48 9.83 10.34
C GLY A 40 0.84 9.11 10.11
N VAL A 41 0.82 7.87 9.61
CA VAL A 41 2.05 7.11 9.29
C VAL A 41 2.77 7.79 8.12
N GLU A 42 4.08 8.02 8.29
CA GLU A 42 4.97 8.50 7.23
C GLU A 42 5.18 7.38 6.19
N VAL A 43 4.91 7.70 4.93
CA VAL A 43 5.11 6.82 3.79
C VAL A 43 6.08 7.44 2.79
N TYR A 44 6.67 6.60 1.94
CA TYR A 44 7.49 7.02 0.82
C TYR A 44 7.07 6.31 -0.48
N GLU A 45 7.40 6.89 -1.63
CA GLU A 45 7.13 6.33 -2.95
C GLU A 45 7.76 4.95 -3.07
N GLY A 46 6.96 3.96 -3.47
CA GLY A 46 7.38 2.57 -3.57
C GLY A 46 7.26 1.75 -2.28
N MET A 47 6.87 2.37 -1.16
CA MET A 47 6.48 1.65 0.05
C MET A 47 5.17 0.89 -0.17
N VAL A 48 5.12 -0.36 0.24
CA VAL A 48 3.90 -1.17 0.24
C VAL A 48 3.08 -0.81 1.49
N ILE A 49 1.85 -0.38 1.26
CA ILE A 49 0.95 0.12 2.30
C ILE A 49 -0.27 -0.78 2.54
N GLY A 50 -0.38 -1.88 1.79
CA GLY A 50 -1.44 -2.85 1.96
C GLY A 50 -1.44 -3.97 0.92
N ILE A 51 -2.33 -4.94 1.12
CA ILE A 51 -2.60 -6.06 0.23
C ILE A 51 -3.78 -5.68 -0.66
N HIS A 52 -3.63 -5.79 -1.97
CA HIS A 52 -4.72 -5.57 -2.91
C HIS A 52 -5.66 -6.79 -2.93
N SER A 53 -6.96 -6.56 -3.07
CA SER A 53 -7.96 -7.62 -3.15
C SER A 53 -7.83 -8.47 -4.42
N ARG A 54 -7.16 -7.95 -5.46
CA ARG A 54 -6.85 -8.64 -6.72
C ARG A 54 -5.37 -9.00 -6.79
N ASP A 55 -4.99 -9.73 -7.84
CA ASP A 55 -3.63 -10.21 -8.11
C ASP A 55 -2.67 -9.14 -8.67
N ASN A 56 -3.20 -8.11 -9.32
CA ASN A 56 -2.39 -7.03 -9.86
C ASN A 56 -1.94 -6.05 -8.78
N ASP A 57 -0.72 -5.50 -8.92
CA ASP A 57 -0.27 -4.39 -8.08
C ASP A 57 -0.99 -3.09 -8.47
N LEU A 58 -1.16 -2.20 -7.48
CA LEU A 58 -1.79 -0.91 -7.68
C LEU A 58 -0.99 0.19 -6.98
N THR A 59 -0.49 1.15 -7.76
CA THR A 59 0.10 2.38 -7.23
C THR A 59 -1.02 3.35 -6.82
N VAL A 60 -0.97 3.85 -5.57
CA VAL A 60 -2.04 4.64 -4.96
C VAL A 60 -1.50 5.85 -4.20
N ASN A 61 -2.34 6.87 -4.04
CA ASN A 61 -2.01 8.07 -3.27
C ASN A 61 -2.63 8.01 -1.87
N ALA A 62 -1.79 7.85 -0.85
CA ALA A 62 -2.18 7.84 0.57
C ALA A 62 -2.26 9.24 1.21
N LEU A 63 -1.90 10.30 0.46
CA LEU A 63 -1.78 11.68 0.92
C LEU A 63 -2.98 12.54 0.49
N LYS A 64 -3.99 11.95 -0.15
CA LYS A 64 -5.14 12.68 -0.69
C LYS A 64 -6.04 13.21 0.43
N GLY A 65 -5.98 14.52 0.67
CA GLY A 65 -6.86 15.23 1.59
C GLY A 65 -8.32 15.24 1.15
N LYS A 66 -9.21 15.64 2.06
CA LYS A 66 -10.63 15.90 1.76
C LYS A 66 -10.70 17.18 0.93
N GLN A 67 -11.35 17.12 -0.23
CA GLN A 67 -11.63 18.34 -0.99
C GLN A 67 -12.72 19.11 -0.24
N LEU A 68 -12.39 20.28 0.26
CA LEU A 68 -13.35 21.20 0.88
C LEU A 68 -14.11 21.91 -0.24
N THR A 69 -15.00 21.18 -0.92
CA THR A 69 -15.99 21.84 -1.76
C THR A 69 -17.00 22.50 -0.82
N ASN A 70 -17.16 23.82 -0.92
CA ASN A 70 -18.18 24.63 -0.22
C ASN A 70 -19.60 24.25 -0.71
N VAL A 71 -19.93 22.97 -0.71
CA VAL A 71 -21.25 22.46 -1.09
C VAL A 71 -22.03 22.36 0.20
N ARG A 72 -23.03 23.24 0.32
CA ARG A 72 -24.14 23.13 1.25
C ARG A 72 -24.86 21.79 1.02
N ALA A 73 -24.31 20.71 1.57
CA ALA A 73 -24.96 19.41 1.61
C ALA A 73 -25.55 19.24 3.01
N SER A 74 -26.86 19.35 3.05
CA SER A 74 -27.75 18.89 4.12
C SER A 74 -27.22 17.64 4.82
N GLY A 75 -26.83 17.80 6.09
CA GLY A 75 -26.80 16.77 7.14
C GLY A 75 -26.19 15.41 6.78
N THR A 76 -24.88 15.27 6.94
CA THR A 76 -24.17 14.23 7.71
C THR A 76 -22.71 14.24 7.29
N ASP A 77 -21.82 14.78 8.13
CA ASP A 77 -20.39 14.54 7.98
C ASP A 77 -20.16 13.10 8.45
N GLU A 78 -20.23 12.14 7.52
CA GLU A 78 -20.05 10.73 7.87
C GLU A 78 -18.67 10.54 8.49
N ALA A 79 -18.64 10.03 9.73
CA ALA A 79 -17.41 9.75 10.44
C ALA A 79 -16.65 8.64 9.70
N GLN A 80 -15.56 9.01 9.01
CA GLN A 80 -14.69 8.07 8.31
C GLN A 80 -14.02 7.13 9.31
N THR A 81 -14.52 5.90 9.41
CA THR A 81 -13.97 4.86 10.28
C THR A 81 -12.99 3.99 9.48
N LEU A 82 -11.77 3.85 9.98
CA LEU A 82 -10.75 2.99 9.37
C LEU A 82 -10.75 1.60 10.03
N VAL A 83 -10.66 0.57 9.20
CA VAL A 83 -10.37 -0.79 9.66
C VAL A 83 -8.96 -0.80 10.28
N PRO A 84 -8.77 -1.44 11.46
CA PRO A 84 -7.44 -1.56 12.07
C PRO A 84 -6.41 -2.13 11.09
N PRO A 85 -5.23 -1.50 10.95
CA PRO A 85 -4.21 -1.98 10.02
C PRO A 85 -3.66 -3.34 10.42
N VAL A 86 -3.33 -4.16 9.43
CA VAL A 86 -2.66 -5.45 9.64
C VAL A 86 -1.21 -5.18 10.00
N LYS A 87 -0.83 -5.53 11.24
CA LYS A 87 0.56 -5.49 11.69
C LYS A 87 1.23 -6.82 11.35
N MET A 88 2.35 -6.76 10.64
CA MET A 88 3.16 -7.94 10.29
C MET A 88 4.34 -8.06 11.24
N SER A 89 4.64 -9.28 11.70
CA SER A 89 5.94 -9.61 12.27
C SER A 89 7.02 -9.64 11.18
N LEU A 90 8.29 -9.76 11.58
CA LEU A 90 9.40 -9.87 10.63
C LEU A 90 9.26 -11.13 9.77
N GLU A 91 8.93 -12.25 10.40
CA GLU A 91 8.74 -13.54 9.75
C GLU A 91 7.58 -13.49 8.74
N GLN A 92 6.46 -12.87 9.14
CA GLN A 92 5.32 -12.67 8.24
C GLN A 92 5.67 -11.76 7.05
N ALA A 93 6.46 -10.71 7.27
CA ALA A 93 6.91 -9.83 6.19
C ALA A 93 7.86 -10.57 5.23
N LEU A 94 8.76 -11.40 5.75
CA LEU A 94 9.67 -12.22 4.95
C LEU A 94 8.93 -13.29 4.13
N GLU A 95 7.87 -13.88 4.68
CA GLU A 95 6.99 -14.81 3.96
C GLU A 95 6.12 -14.10 2.92
N PHE A 96 5.78 -12.83 3.14
CA PHE A 96 4.87 -12.07 2.29
C PHE A 96 5.51 -11.51 1.00
N ILE A 97 6.78 -11.12 1.04
CA ILE A 97 7.42 -10.41 -0.08
C ILE A 97 7.64 -11.31 -1.30
N ASP A 98 7.52 -10.71 -2.49
CA ASP A 98 7.90 -11.34 -3.76
C ASP A 98 9.33 -10.96 -4.18
N GLU A 99 9.81 -11.56 -5.28
CA GLU A 99 11.17 -11.34 -5.82
C GLU A 99 11.47 -9.88 -6.20
N ASP A 100 10.46 -9.05 -6.46
CA ASP A 100 10.63 -7.62 -6.80
C ASP A 100 10.48 -6.69 -5.58
N GLU A 101 10.45 -7.25 -4.37
CA GLU A 101 10.23 -6.55 -3.11
C GLU A 101 11.37 -6.78 -2.11
N LEU A 102 11.38 -5.95 -1.08
CA LEU A 102 12.33 -5.99 0.03
C LEU A 102 11.59 -5.69 1.34
N VAL A 103 12.04 -6.33 2.42
CA VAL A 103 11.72 -5.92 3.78
C VAL A 103 12.77 -4.93 4.25
N GLU A 104 12.34 -3.72 4.56
CA GLU A 104 13.15 -2.70 5.21
C GLU A 104 12.99 -2.84 6.72
N VAL A 105 14.09 -3.14 7.42
CA VAL A 105 14.10 -3.33 8.87
C VAL A 105 14.91 -2.22 9.53
N THR A 106 14.30 -1.62 10.54
CA THR A 106 14.93 -0.68 11.46
C THR A 106 14.61 -1.14 12.90
N PRO A 107 15.34 -0.67 13.93
CA PRO A 107 15.05 -1.07 15.31
C PRO A 107 13.60 -0.80 15.75
N GLU A 108 12.95 0.21 15.15
CA GLU A 108 11.60 0.65 15.54
C GLU A 108 10.51 0.22 14.56
N SER A 109 10.87 -0.28 13.37
CA SER A 109 9.89 -0.50 12.31
C SER A 109 10.32 -1.55 11.30
N ILE A 110 9.33 -2.31 10.84
CA ILE A 110 9.42 -3.24 9.70
C ILE A 110 8.50 -2.69 8.62
N ARG A 111 9.05 -2.46 7.43
CA ARG A 111 8.32 -1.98 6.26
C ARG A 111 8.57 -2.90 5.08
N ILE A 112 7.62 -2.91 4.15
CA ILE A 112 7.77 -3.60 2.87
C ILE A 112 7.83 -2.53 1.78
N ARG A 113 8.70 -2.73 0.80
CA ARG A 113 8.84 -1.83 -0.35
C ARG A 113 9.15 -2.61 -1.62
N LYS A 114 8.86 -1.99 -2.76
CA LYS A 114 9.39 -2.44 -4.04
C LYS A 114 10.90 -2.21 -4.12
N LYS A 115 11.61 -3.10 -4.82
CA LYS A 115 13.02 -2.90 -5.20
C LYS A 115 13.17 -1.62 -6.02
N LEU A 116 12.30 -1.47 -7.03
CA LEU A 116 12.18 -0.27 -7.86
C LEU A 116 11.07 0.62 -7.29
N LEU A 117 11.47 1.74 -6.69
CA LEU A 117 10.56 2.62 -5.95
C LEU A 117 9.54 3.30 -6.85
N THR A 118 9.98 3.82 -7.99
CA THR A 118 9.09 4.56 -8.89
C THR A 118 8.28 3.61 -9.77
N GLU A 119 7.03 4.01 -10.06
CA GLU A 119 6.18 3.23 -10.97
C GLU A 119 6.77 3.15 -12.38
N ASN A 120 7.45 4.22 -12.82
CA ASN A 120 8.08 4.27 -14.12
C ASN A 120 9.23 3.26 -14.24
N ASP A 121 10.06 3.12 -13.22
CA ASP A 121 11.14 2.14 -13.22
C ASP A 121 10.59 0.71 -13.24
N ARG A 122 9.52 0.43 -12.48
CA ARG A 122 8.83 -0.89 -12.53
C ARG A 122 8.29 -1.20 -13.92
N LYS A 123 7.61 -0.25 -14.55
CA LYS A 123 7.10 -0.40 -15.93
C LYS A 123 8.22 -0.58 -16.95
N ARG A 124 9.36 0.07 -16.76
CA ARG A 124 10.53 -0.09 -17.64
C ARG A 124 11.16 -1.47 -17.47
N ALA A 125 11.33 -1.93 -16.23
CA ALA A 125 11.87 -3.25 -15.94
C ALA A 125 10.97 -4.39 -16.45
N SER A 126 9.64 -4.24 -16.36
CA SER A 126 8.70 -5.23 -16.88
C SER A 126 8.67 -5.32 -18.42
N ARG A 127 9.25 -4.32 -19.12
CA ARG A 127 9.32 -4.25 -20.59
C ARG A 127 10.66 -4.69 -21.17
N ALA A 128 11.68 -4.92 -20.34
CA ALA A 128 12.99 -5.37 -20.83
C ALA A 128 12.82 -6.72 -21.55
N PRO A 129 13.39 -6.89 -22.77
CA PRO A 129 13.39 -8.19 -23.42
C PRO A 129 14.12 -9.17 -22.51
N LYS A 130 13.52 -10.37 -22.33
CA LYS A 130 14.16 -11.49 -21.64
C LYS A 130 15.48 -11.85 -22.29
#